data_AF-A0A536KHD8-F1
#
_entry.id   AF-A0A536KHD8-F1
#
_cell.length_a   1.000
_cell.length_b   1.000
_cell.length_c   1.000
_cell.angle_alpha   90.00
_cell.angle_beta   90.00
_cell.angle_gamma   90.00
#
_symmetry.space_group_name_H-M   'P 1'
#
loop_
_entity.id
_entity.type
_entity.pdbx_description
1 polymer ?
#
loop_
_entity_poly.entity_id
_entity_poly.type
_entity_poly.pdbx_seq_one_letter_code
_entity_poly.pdbx_strand_id
1 'polypeptide(L)'
;MFWTMQVADNAVTAQPGAGRASLAVENAAMFDFFSIPNALFRFVPGVPAHASFDLIWTGPVTDRKSISDKATGFEGEFVATRATMGWSAQTDAFSFVSDAASTSHSVAAVLGTERNGRFFRGT
;
A
#
# COMPACT_ATOMS: atom_id res chain seq x y z
N MET A 1 8.88 0.86 11.03
CA MET A 1 9.09 2.16 10.37
C MET A 1 8.47 2.08 9.00
N PHE A 2 7.72 3.10 8.61
CA PHE A 2 6.98 3.16 7.35
C PHE A 2 7.12 4.56 6.77
N TRP A 3 7.31 4.66 5.46
CA TRP A 3 7.22 5.91 4.71
C TRP A 3 5.93 5.90 3.93
N THR A 4 5.30 7.06 3.83
CA THR A 4 4.10 7.25 3.03
C THR A 4 4.37 8.32 1.99
N MET A 5 3.71 8.20 0.86
CA MET A 5 3.61 9.25 -0.13
C MET A 5 2.15 9.43 -0.50
N GLN A 6 1.77 10.66 -0.84
CA GLN A 6 0.46 10.91 -1.40
C GLN A 6 0.45 10.45 -2.86
N VAL A 7 -0.62 9.77 -3.25
CA VAL A 7 -0.94 9.44 -4.64
C VAL A 7 -2.17 10.24 -5.07
N ALA A 8 -2.42 10.34 -6.37
CA ALA A 8 -3.62 10.99 -6.87
C ALA A 8 -4.88 10.26 -6.37
N ASP A 9 -5.94 10.99 -6.05
CA ASP A 9 -7.17 10.39 -5.49
C ASP A 9 -7.79 9.33 -6.42
N ASN A 10 -7.63 9.51 -7.73
CA ASN A 10 -8.11 8.57 -8.75
C ASN A 10 -7.17 7.37 -8.98
N ALA A 11 -6.00 7.32 -8.33
CA ALA A 11 -5.09 6.18 -8.40
C ALA A 11 -5.67 4.95 -7.69
N VAL A 12 -6.64 5.14 -6.78
CA VAL A 12 -7.22 4.05 -5.97
C VAL A 12 -8.71 3.92 -6.24
N THR A 13 -9.15 2.68 -6.46
CA THR A 13 -10.57 2.30 -6.38
C THR A 13 -10.69 1.13 -5.41
N ALA A 14 -11.60 1.22 -4.44
CA ALA A 14 -11.72 0.19 -3.40
C ALA A 14 -13.17 -0.18 -3.12
N GLN A 15 -13.42 -1.49 -2.98
CA GLN A 15 -14.65 -2.08 -2.47
C GLN A 15 -14.28 -3.10 -1.37
N PRO A 16 -13.87 -2.62 -0.17
CA PRO A 16 -13.27 -3.47 0.85
C PRO A 16 -14.14 -4.67 1.23
N GLY A 17 -15.46 -4.47 1.40
CA GLY A 17 -16.39 -5.56 1.74
C GLY A 17 -16.46 -6.70 0.70
N ALA A 18 -16.14 -6.41 -0.56
CA ALA A 18 -16.09 -7.36 -1.67
C ALA A 18 -14.68 -7.98 -1.86
N GLY A 19 -13.68 -7.56 -1.09
CA GLY A 19 -12.30 -8.02 -1.26
C GLY A 19 -11.67 -7.55 -2.57
N ARG A 20 -12.13 -6.40 -3.11
CA ARG A 20 -11.65 -5.87 -4.39
C ARG A 20 -11.12 -4.46 -4.24
N ALA A 21 -10.02 -4.19 -4.91
CA ALA A 21 -9.43 -2.87 -5.03
C ALA A 21 -8.43 -2.85 -6.19
N SER A 22 -8.09 -1.66 -6.66
CA SER A 22 -6.98 -1.40 -7.56
C SER A 22 -6.21 -0.17 -7.10
N LEU A 23 -4.90 -0.20 -7.29
CA LEU A 23 -3.97 0.92 -7.12
C LEU A 23 -3.13 1.01 -8.40
N ALA A 24 -3.25 2.11 -9.12
CA ALA A 24 -2.47 2.42 -10.31
C ALA A 24 -1.73 3.74 -10.11
N VAL A 25 -0.41 3.66 -10.01
CA VAL A 25 0.47 4.81 -9.80
C VAL A 25 1.51 4.80 -10.92
N GLU A 26 1.65 5.93 -11.60
CA GLU A 26 2.62 6.09 -12.67
C GLU A 26 3.61 7.18 -12.31
N ASN A 27 4.90 6.92 -12.52
CA ASN A 27 5.99 7.89 -12.42
C ASN A 27 5.98 8.69 -11.09
N ALA A 28 5.71 8.01 -9.98
CA ALA A 28 5.81 8.58 -8.65
C ALA A 28 7.23 9.09 -8.39
N ALA A 29 7.40 10.41 -8.33
CA ALA A 29 8.68 11.04 -8.05
C ALA A 29 9.12 10.74 -6.62
N MET A 30 10.37 10.30 -6.48
CA MET A 30 11.01 10.00 -5.21
C MET A 30 12.54 10.17 -5.30
N PHE A 31 13.23 9.83 -4.21
CA PHE A 31 14.69 9.82 -4.18
C PHE A 31 15.20 8.42 -3.89
N ASP A 32 16.19 7.97 -4.67
CA ASP A 32 16.99 6.80 -4.32
C ASP A 32 18.19 7.25 -3.46
N PHE A 33 18.28 6.70 -2.26
CA PHE A 33 19.37 6.94 -1.32
C PHE A 33 20.40 5.80 -1.31
N PHE A 34 20.25 4.79 -2.18
CA PHE A 34 21.10 3.61 -2.39
C PHE A 34 21.20 2.63 -1.21
N SER A 35 21.02 3.11 0.03
CA SER A 35 21.12 2.29 1.24
C SER A 35 20.16 2.76 2.33
N ILE A 36 19.73 1.83 3.19
CA ILE A 36 18.85 2.14 4.32
C ILE A 36 19.47 3.16 5.28
N PRO A 37 20.74 3.05 5.70
CA PRO A 37 21.35 4.06 6.57
C PRO A 37 21.28 5.47 5.97
N ASN A 38 21.56 5.61 4.67
CA ASN A 38 21.47 6.91 4.01
C ASN A 38 20.00 7.38 3.84
N ALA A 39 19.08 6.44 3.58
CA ALA A 39 17.64 6.69 3.56
C ALA A 39 17.07 7.10 4.93
N LEU A 40 17.83 7.01 6.02
CA LEU A 40 17.43 7.44 7.35
C LEU A 40 18.13 8.71 7.81
N PHE A 41 19.46 8.74 7.68
CA PHE A 41 20.29 9.76 8.29
C PHE A 41 20.80 10.82 7.31
N ARG A 42 20.55 10.63 6.00
CA ARG A 42 20.89 11.60 4.94
C ARG A 42 22.39 11.98 4.94
N PHE A 43 23.28 11.00 5.12
CA PHE A 43 24.73 11.21 5.09
C PHE A 43 25.21 11.77 3.74
N VAL A 44 24.55 11.39 2.65
CA VAL A 44 24.73 11.95 1.30
C VAL A 44 23.37 12.21 0.64
N PRO A 45 23.27 13.19 -0.28
CA PRO A 45 22.05 13.42 -1.04
C PRO A 45 21.61 12.16 -1.82
N GLY A 46 20.29 11.96 -1.92
CA GLY A 46 19.73 10.98 -2.85
C GLY A 46 19.70 11.52 -4.27
N VAL A 47 19.49 10.63 -5.24
CA VAL A 47 19.27 11.01 -6.64
C VAL A 47 17.79 10.94 -6.99
N PRO A 48 17.29 11.78 -7.92
CA PRO A 48 15.91 11.66 -8.41
C PRO A 48 15.64 10.27 -8.98
N ALA A 49 14.46 9.75 -8.67
CA ALA A 49 13.99 8.46 -9.12
C ALA A 49 12.48 8.50 -9.35
N HIS A 50 11.96 7.55 -10.14
CA HIS A 50 10.54 7.37 -10.36
C HIS A 50 10.15 5.92 -10.15
N ALA A 51 8.98 5.68 -9.58
CA ALA A 51 8.40 4.34 -9.47
C ALA A 51 6.97 4.30 -10.03
N SER A 52 6.58 3.14 -10.55
CA SER A 52 5.22 2.86 -10.99
C SER A 52 4.75 1.56 -10.39
N PHE A 53 3.46 1.50 -10.02
CA PHE A 53 2.82 0.36 -9.38
C PHE A 53 1.47 0.11 -10.04
N ASP A 54 1.20 -1.14 -10.39
CA ASP A 54 -0.12 -1.63 -10.76
C ASP A 54 -0.46 -2.83 -9.87
N LEU A 55 -1.37 -2.62 -8.92
CA LEU A 55 -1.70 -3.56 -7.87
C LEU A 55 -3.21 -3.78 -7.85
N ILE A 56 -3.62 -5.04 -7.97
CA ILE A 56 -5.03 -5.43 -8.07
C ILE A 56 -5.35 -6.48 -7.02
N TRP A 57 -6.34 -6.19 -6.18
CA TRP A 57 -7.02 -7.17 -5.32
C TRP A 57 -8.27 -7.67 -6.04
N THR A 58 -8.33 -8.96 -6.34
CA THR A 58 -9.36 -9.52 -7.25
C THR A 58 -10.48 -10.29 -6.55
N GLY A 59 -10.32 -10.61 -5.27
CA GLY A 59 -11.17 -11.62 -4.62
C GLY A 59 -10.70 -13.06 -4.87
N PRO A 60 -11.46 -14.07 -4.42
CA PRO A 60 -12.57 -13.94 -3.48
C PRO A 60 -12.06 -13.52 -2.08
N VAL A 61 -12.98 -13.09 -1.23
CA VAL A 61 -12.71 -12.92 0.20
C VAL A 61 -12.48 -14.30 0.82
N THR A 62 -11.36 -14.47 1.50
CA THR A 62 -10.99 -15.74 2.16
C THR A 62 -11.21 -15.71 3.66
N ASP A 63 -11.25 -14.53 4.27
CA ASP A 63 -11.50 -14.35 5.70
C ASP A 63 -12.08 -12.96 6.00
N ARG A 64 -12.76 -12.79 7.14
CA ARG A 64 -13.31 -11.52 7.61
C ARG A 64 -13.02 -11.34 9.10
N LYS A 65 -12.59 -10.15 9.48
CA LYS A 65 -12.31 -9.81 10.88
C LYS A 65 -12.80 -8.42 11.22
N SER A 66 -13.58 -8.34 12.30
CA SER A 66 -13.93 -7.08 12.95
C SER A 66 -13.00 -6.86 14.14
N ILE A 67 -12.49 -5.63 14.28
CA ILE A 67 -11.65 -5.21 15.40
C ILE A 67 -12.31 -3.99 16.03
N SER A 68 -12.51 -4.04 17.35
CA SER A 68 -13.02 -2.92 18.15
C SER A 68 -12.14 -2.78 19.38
N ASP A 69 -11.42 -1.67 19.49
CA ASP A 69 -10.64 -1.31 20.67
C ASP A 69 -11.23 -0.04 21.30
N LYS A 70 -11.87 -0.25 22.46
CA LYS A 70 -12.51 0.84 23.19
C LYS A 70 -11.52 1.80 23.86
N ALA A 71 -10.31 1.33 24.17
CA ALA A 71 -9.32 2.16 24.84
C ALA A 71 -8.76 3.23 23.89
N THR A 72 -8.65 2.89 22.60
CA THR A 72 -8.12 3.77 21.55
C THR A 72 -9.19 4.40 20.66
N GLY A 73 -10.46 3.98 20.80
CA GLY A 73 -11.55 4.48 19.95
C GLY A 73 -11.46 4.01 18.51
N PHE A 74 -10.79 2.87 18.30
CA PHE A 74 -10.56 2.24 17.00
C PHE A 74 -11.65 1.21 16.70
N GLU A 75 -12.27 1.30 15.53
CA GLU A 75 -13.13 0.26 14.96
C GLU A 75 -12.71 0.00 13.52
N GLY A 76 -12.65 -1.26 13.10
CA GLY A 76 -12.28 -1.62 11.73
C GLY A 76 -12.87 -2.94 11.28
N GLU A 77 -13.30 -2.98 10.03
CA GLU A 77 -13.77 -4.18 9.34
C GLU A 77 -12.78 -4.55 8.24
N PHE A 78 -12.22 -5.75 8.31
CA PHE A 78 -11.16 -6.22 7.42
C PHE A 78 -11.58 -7.50 6.71
N VAL A 79 -11.11 -7.66 5.48
CA VAL A 79 -11.24 -8.88 4.71
C VAL A 79 -9.88 -9.29 4.17
N ALA A 80 -9.59 -10.59 4.20
CA ALA A 80 -8.44 -11.16 3.52
C ALA A 80 -8.82 -11.59 2.09
N THR A 81 -7.90 -11.46 1.15
CA THR A 81 -8.06 -11.88 -0.24
C THR A 81 -6.71 -12.19 -0.89
N ARG A 82 -6.61 -12.09 -2.21
CA ARG A 82 -5.39 -12.20 -3.02
C ARG A 82 -5.17 -10.90 -3.79
N ALA A 83 -3.90 -10.60 -4.04
CA ALA A 83 -3.51 -9.49 -4.90
C ALA A 83 -2.42 -9.90 -5.90
N THR A 84 -2.34 -9.19 -7.02
CA THR A 84 -1.25 -9.30 -7.99
C THR A 84 -0.63 -7.94 -8.22
N MET A 85 0.68 -7.88 -8.41
CA MET A 85 1.41 -6.62 -8.59
C MET A 85 2.38 -6.67 -9.76
N GLY A 86 2.34 -5.63 -10.60
CA GLY A 86 3.46 -5.23 -11.44
C GLY A 86 4.08 -3.95 -10.89
N TRP A 87 5.41 -3.81 -10.97
CA TRP A 87 6.09 -2.58 -10.58
C TRP A 87 7.34 -2.31 -11.42
N SER A 88 7.72 -1.04 -11.47
CA SER A 88 8.98 -0.61 -12.04
C SER A 88 9.56 0.54 -11.22
N ALA A 89 10.88 0.66 -11.19
CA ALA A 89 11.57 1.80 -10.62
C ALA A 89 12.77 2.19 -11.51
N GLN A 90 13.06 3.48 -11.62
CA GLN A 90 14.17 3.95 -12.44
C GLN A 90 14.81 5.21 -11.88
N THR A 91 16.11 5.33 -12.13
CA THR A 91 16.90 6.56 -12.08
C THR A 91 17.45 6.83 -13.47
N ASP A 92 18.12 7.98 -13.67
CA ASP A 92 18.82 8.27 -14.92
C ASP A 92 19.92 7.24 -15.27
N ALA A 93 20.39 6.45 -14.29
CA ALA A 93 21.49 5.51 -14.46
C ALA A 93 21.05 4.05 -14.64
N PHE A 94 19.89 3.65 -14.12
CA PHE A 94 19.42 2.26 -14.17
C PHE A 94 17.91 2.14 -13.95
N SER A 95 17.36 0.99 -14.35
CA SER A 95 15.95 0.66 -14.20
C SER A 95 15.74 -0.78 -13.74
N PHE A 96 14.69 -0.99 -12.96
CA PHE A 96 14.15 -2.28 -12.57
C PHE A 96 12.70 -2.39 -13.04
N VAL A 97 12.32 -3.58 -13.49
CA VAL A 97 10.94 -3.94 -13.84
C VAL A 97 10.69 -5.32 -13.26
N SER A 98 9.54 -5.53 -12.63
CA SER A 98 9.13 -6.84 -12.17
C SER A 98 8.82 -7.77 -13.35
N ASP A 99 8.79 -9.07 -13.10
CA ASP A 99 8.09 -9.98 -14.00
C ASP A 99 6.59 -9.60 -14.11
N ALA A 100 5.91 -10.21 -15.08
CA ALA A 100 4.48 -9.98 -15.31
C ALA A 100 3.66 -10.19 -14.02
N ALA A 101 2.68 -9.33 -13.75
CA ALA A 101 1.88 -9.40 -12.52
C ALA A 101 1.21 -10.76 -12.28
N SER A 102 0.94 -11.52 -13.35
CA SER A 102 0.39 -12.88 -13.29
C SER A 102 1.33 -13.91 -12.63
N THR A 103 2.63 -13.64 -12.56
CA THR A 103 3.62 -14.48 -11.87
C THR A 103 3.82 -14.08 -10.40
N SER A 104 3.15 -13.02 -9.94
CA SER A 104 3.27 -12.57 -8.55
C SER A 104 2.65 -13.55 -7.56
N HIS A 105 3.27 -13.65 -6.38
CA HIS A 105 2.80 -14.51 -5.29
C HIS A 105 2.37 -13.67 -4.09
N SER A 106 1.06 -13.62 -3.83
CA SER A 106 0.48 -12.96 -2.67
C SER A 106 0.68 -13.78 -1.40
N VAL A 107 1.49 -13.27 -0.46
CA VAL A 107 1.63 -13.84 0.89
C VAL A 107 0.47 -13.42 1.79
N ALA A 108 0.10 -12.14 1.73
CA ALA A 108 -1.04 -11.58 2.44
C ALA A 108 -1.60 -10.39 1.65
N ALA A 109 -2.92 -10.29 1.59
CA ALA A 109 -3.61 -9.17 0.98
C ALA A 109 -4.89 -8.90 1.80
N VAL A 110 -4.96 -7.71 2.39
CA VAL A 110 -6.05 -7.31 3.28
C VAL A 110 -6.63 -6.00 2.79
N LEU A 111 -7.95 -5.90 2.79
CA LEU A 111 -8.69 -4.66 2.57
C LEU A 111 -9.57 -4.40 3.78
N GLY A 112 -9.72 -3.14 4.18
CA GLY A 112 -10.58 -2.81 5.29
C GLY A 112 -11.10 -1.40 5.26
N THR A 113 -12.10 -1.16 6.10
CA THR A 113 -12.63 0.15 6.42
C THR A 113 -12.37 0.40 7.89
N GLU A 114 -11.63 1.46 8.19
CA GLU A 114 -11.28 1.86 9.56
C GLU A 114 -12.03 3.13 9.96
N ARG A 115 -12.27 3.26 11.26
CA ARG A 115 -12.85 4.45 11.90
C ARG A 115 -12.04 4.77 13.16
N ASN A 116 -11.50 5.98 13.21
CA ASN A 116 -10.78 6.50 14.36
C ASN A 116 -11.58 7.63 15.02
N GLY A 117 -11.58 7.69 16.35
CA GLY A 117 -12.17 8.81 17.11
C GLY A 117 -13.65 8.64 17.47
N ARG A 118 -14.15 7.41 17.62
CA ARG A 118 -15.51 7.19 18.15
C ARG A 118 -15.55 7.50 19.65
N PHE A 119 -16.24 8.55 20.05
CA PHE A 119 -16.56 8.79 21.47
C PHE A 119 -17.60 7.78 21.92
N PHE A 120 -17.23 6.81 22.76
CA PHE A 120 -18.20 5.95 23.44
C PHE A 120 -18.95 6.81 24.46
N ARG A 121 -20.28 6.91 24.36
CA ARG A 121 -21.09 7.52 25.42
C ARG A 121 -20.95 6.66 26.68
N GLY A 122 -20.44 7.25 27.75
CA GLY A 122 -20.44 6.63 29.08
C GLY A 122 -21.87 6.33 29.50
N THR A 123 -22.09 5.11 29.97
CA THR A 123 -23.30 4.68 30.69
C THR A 123 -23.26 5.15 32.13
#